data_AF-A0AA39G114-F1
#
_entry.id   AF-A0AA39G114-F1
#
_cell.length_a   1.000
_cell.length_b   1.000
_cell.length_c   1.000
_cell.angle_alpha   90.00
_cell.angle_beta   90.00
_cell.angle_gamma   90.00
#
_symmetry.space_group_name_H-M   'P 1'
#
loop_
_entity.id
_entity.type
_entity.pdbx_description
1 polymer ?
#
loop_
_entity_poly.entity_id
_entity_poly.type
_entity_poly.pdbx_seq_one_letter_code
_entity_poly.pdbx_strand_id
1 'polypeptide(L)'
;MWLHKMSYGVTYYVVNSNRNEGKEYFEINRDTGEIFTKIIFDREKQGAYALEVEARDGAPSARPNSNGQPNSVTKFIRIGIADKNDNPPYFDKDLYEAEVDENEDIQHTVLTVTAKDHDD
;
A
#
# COMPACT_ATOMS: atom_id res chain seq x y z
N MET A 1 25.42 -40.50 19.73
CA MET A 1 25.61 -39.05 19.88
C MET A 1 24.74 -38.36 18.84
N TRP A 2 23.53 -37.95 19.20
CA TRP A 2 22.60 -37.29 18.27
C TRP A 2 22.94 -35.80 18.22
N LEU A 3 23.57 -35.35 17.13
CA LEU A 3 23.69 -33.93 16.81
C LEU A 3 22.28 -33.40 16.52
N HIS A 4 21.73 -32.59 17.43
CA HIS A 4 20.60 -31.72 17.10
C HIS A 4 21.07 -30.80 15.97
N LYS A 5 20.51 -30.97 14.76
CA LYS A 5 20.64 -29.95 13.74
C LYS A 5 19.91 -28.72 14.25
N MET A 6 20.65 -27.68 14.64
CA MET A 6 20.07 -26.37 14.87
C MET A 6 19.42 -25.92 13.55
N SER A 7 18.09 -25.76 13.57
CA SER A 7 17.36 -25.19 12.44
C SER A 7 17.53 -23.67 12.49
N TYR A 8 18.43 -23.15 11.67
CA TYR A 8 18.61 -21.71 11.53
C TYR A 8 17.53 -21.17 10.57
N GLY A 9 16.42 -20.71 11.14
CA GLY A 9 15.35 -20.05 10.39
C GLY A 9 15.79 -18.69 9.84
N VAL A 10 15.01 -18.16 8.91
CA VAL A 10 15.14 -16.77 8.47
C VAL A 10 14.19 -15.92 9.30
N THR A 11 14.65 -14.74 9.73
CA THR A 11 13.84 -13.77 10.46
C THR A 11 13.71 -12.47 9.69
N TYR A 12 12.53 -11.86 9.74
CA TYR A 12 12.18 -10.68 8.94
C TYR A 12 11.95 -9.44 9.81
N TYR A 13 12.42 -8.28 9.34
CA TYR A 13 12.33 -7.01 10.05
C TYR A 13 12.04 -5.85 9.10
N VAL A 14 11.25 -4.87 9.54
CA VAL A 14 11.24 -3.55 8.92
C VAL A 14 12.45 -2.77 9.43
N VAL A 15 13.30 -2.29 8.52
CA VAL A 15 14.51 -1.54 8.85
C VAL A 15 14.13 -0.19 9.46
N ASN A 16 14.89 0.30 10.45
CA ASN A 16 14.70 1.66 10.93
C ASN A 16 15.38 2.66 9.98
N SER A 17 14.68 3.00 8.91
CA SER A 17 15.16 3.86 7.82
C SER A 17 14.26 5.07 7.67
N ASN A 18 14.82 6.24 7.37
CA ASN A 18 14.06 7.46 7.03
C ASN A 18 13.44 7.39 5.63
N ARG A 19 13.79 6.37 4.85
CA ARG A 19 13.21 6.08 3.54
C ARG A 19 11.89 5.32 3.63
N ASN A 20 11.53 4.86 4.82
CA ASN A 20 10.27 4.15 5.03
C ASN A 20 9.12 5.13 5.20
N GLU A 21 8.02 4.84 4.50
CA GLU A 21 6.79 5.62 4.57
C GLU A 21 5.77 4.86 5.39
N GLY A 22 5.22 5.48 6.44
CA GLY A 22 4.16 4.89 7.24
C GLY A 22 4.52 3.56 7.91
N LYS A 23 5.78 3.37 8.32
CA LYS A 23 6.27 2.11 8.93
C LYS A 23 5.42 1.66 10.14
N GLU A 24 4.80 2.60 10.83
CA GLU A 24 3.91 2.38 11.97
C GLU A 24 2.54 1.81 11.60
N TYR A 25 2.14 1.91 10.33
CA TYR A 25 0.89 1.41 9.76
C TYR A 25 0.97 -0.05 9.32
N PHE A 26 2.17 -0.63 9.30
CA PHE A 26 2.40 -2.00 8.90
C PHE A 26 3.06 -2.80 10.02
N GLU A 27 2.81 -4.10 10.02
CA GLU A 27 3.48 -5.08 10.87
C GLU A 27 4.04 -6.18 9.97
N ILE A 28 5.23 -6.71 10.31
CA ILE A 28 5.80 -7.88 9.63
C ILE A 28 5.89 -9.04 10.61
N ASN A 29 5.34 -10.18 10.23
CA ASN A 29 5.55 -11.42 10.97
C ASN A 29 7.02 -11.83 10.81
N ARG A 30 7.74 -11.95 11.92
CA ARG A 30 9.18 -12.22 11.91
C ARG A 30 9.54 -13.59 11.39
N ASP A 31 8.64 -14.57 11.48
CA ASP A 31 8.91 -15.95 11.10
C ASP A 31 8.46 -16.25 9.67
N THR A 32 7.36 -15.65 9.21
CA THR A 32 6.79 -15.89 7.87
C THR A 32 7.16 -14.82 6.85
N GLY A 33 7.49 -13.61 7.30
CA GLY A 33 7.71 -12.45 6.43
C GLY A 33 6.42 -11.81 5.88
N GLU A 34 5.25 -12.29 6.30
CA GLU A 34 3.96 -11.70 5.93
C GLU A 34 3.83 -10.29 6.49
N ILE A 35 3.34 -9.37 5.66
CA ILE A 35 3.10 -7.97 6.04
C ILE A 35 1.60 -7.76 6.24
N PHE A 36 1.24 -7.24 7.40
CA PHE A 36 -0.14 -6.94 7.79
C PHE A 36 -0.34 -5.44 7.94
N THR A 37 -1.56 -4.98 7.67
CA THR A 37 -1.99 -3.61 7.91
C THR A 37 -2.45 -3.45 9.35
N LYS A 38 -2.13 -2.30 9.96
CA LYS A 38 -2.54 -1.94 11.33
C LYS A 38 -3.65 -0.89 11.37
N ILE A 39 -3.94 -0.29 10.22
CA ILE A 39 -4.94 0.76 10.05
C ILE A 39 -5.78 0.49 8.80
N ILE A 40 -6.89 1.21 8.70
CA ILE A 40 -7.65 1.35 7.46
C ILE A 40 -6.96 2.43 6.63
N PHE A 41 -6.69 2.12 5.36
CA PHE A 41 -6.08 3.06 4.42
C PHE A 41 -7.14 3.81 3.63
N ASP A 42 -6.76 5.00 3.21
CA ASP A 42 -7.50 5.90 2.33
C ASP A 42 -6.59 6.15 1.13
N ARG A 43 -7.04 5.72 -0.06
CA ARG A 43 -6.22 5.76 -1.28
C ARG A 43 -6.01 7.21 -1.71
N GLU A 44 -7.02 8.06 -1.57
CA GLU A 44 -7.03 9.47 -1.97
C GLU A 44 -6.01 10.27 -1.15
N LYS A 45 -5.78 9.85 0.10
CA LYS A 45 -4.70 10.41 0.94
C LYS A 45 -3.30 9.98 0.48
N GLN A 46 -3.11 8.69 0.22
CA GLN A 46 -1.82 8.14 -0.23
C GLN A 46 -1.98 6.75 -0.87
N GLY A 47 -1.86 6.67 -2.20
CA GLY A 47 -2.06 5.43 -2.95
C GLY A 47 -0.92 4.40 -2.87
N ALA A 48 0.24 4.73 -2.32
CA ALA A 48 1.34 3.78 -2.14
C ALA A 48 2.30 4.16 -1.02
N TYR A 49 2.92 3.12 -0.43
CA TYR A 49 3.95 3.24 0.61
C TYR A 49 5.19 2.43 0.22
N ALA A 50 6.38 2.91 0.62
CA ALA A 50 7.62 2.17 0.51
C ALA A 50 8.14 1.71 1.88
N LEU A 51 8.46 0.41 2.02
CA LEU A 51 9.11 -0.15 3.21
C LEU A 51 10.41 -0.86 2.85
N GLU A 52 11.47 -0.56 3.58
CA GLU A 52 12.74 -1.28 3.56
C GLU A 52 12.67 -2.45 4.55
N VAL A 53 12.69 -3.68 4.02
CA VAL A 53 12.60 -4.93 4.78
C VAL A 53 13.92 -5.69 4.70
N GLU A 54 14.34 -6.23 5.84
CA GLU A 54 15.54 -7.04 5.99
C GLU A 54 15.15 -8.48 6.34
N ALA A 55 15.77 -9.43 5.64
CA ALA A 55 15.76 -10.84 5.99
C ALA A 55 17.14 -11.23 6.54
N ARG A 56 17.17 -11.83 7.74
CA ARG A 56 18.39 -12.29 8.42
C ARG A 56 18.38 -13.80 8.58
N ASP A 57 19.45 -14.48 8.20
CA ASP A 57 19.61 -15.89 8.56
C ASP A 57 19.88 -16.04 10.06
N GLY A 58 19.59 -17.21 10.63
CA GLY A 58 19.85 -17.50 12.05
C GLY A 58 21.26 -18.02 12.32
N ALA A 59 22.07 -18.25 11.28
CA ALA A 59 23.34 -18.93 11.38
C ALA A 59 24.50 -17.93 11.49
N PRO A 60 25.55 -18.23 12.29
CA PRO A 60 26.78 -17.42 12.25
C PRO A 60 27.34 -17.38 10.82
N SER A 61 27.63 -16.19 10.30
CA SER A 61 28.14 -16.08 8.93
C SER A 61 29.54 -16.68 8.81
N ALA A 62 29.71 -17.56 7.82
CA ALA A 62 31.01 -18.12 7.42
C ALA A 62 31.87 -17.12 6.61
N ARG A 63 31.38 -15.91 6.34
CA ARG A 63 32.14 -14.89 5.61
C ARG A 63 33.34 -14.41 6.44
N PRO A 64 34.51 -14.20 5.83
CA PRO A 64 35.63 -13.57 6.51
C PRO A 64 35.21 -12.22 7.11
N ASN A 65 35.69 -11.92 8.31
CA ASN A 65 35.44 -10.65 9.02
C ASN A 65 33.97 -10.39 9.41
N SER A 66 33.09 -11.39 9.37
CA SER A 66 31.70 -11.26 9.84
C SER A 66 31.56 -11.15 11.36
N ASN A 67 32.62 -11.51 12.11
CA ASN A 67 32.58 -11.67 13.56
C ASN A 67 31.45 -12.60 14.06
N GLY A 68 31.05 -13.58 13.23
CA GLY A 68 29.96 -14.50 13.53
C GLY A 68 28.56 -13.86 13.47
N GLN A 69 28.44 -12.63 12.97
CA GLN A 69 27.14 -12.00 12.75
C GLN A 69 26.38 -12.74 11.65
N PRO A 70 25.06 -12.91 11.76
CA PRO A 70 24.28 -13.58 10.72
C PRO A 70 24.28 -12.77 9.41
N ASN A 71 24.12 -13.47 8.28
CA ASN A 71 23.99 -12.77 7.00
C ASN A 71 22.61 -12.14 6.90
N SER A 72 22.54 -10.99 6.24
CA SER A 72 21.27 -10.36 5.93
C SER A 72 21.21 -9.78 4.52
N VAL A 73 20.00 -9.57 4.05
CA VAL A 73 19.69 -8.89 2.79
C VAL A 73 18.53 -7.94 3.00
N THR A 74 18.65 -6.75 2.42
CA THR A 74 17.63 -5.70 2.52
C THR A 74 17.03 -5.41 1.14
N LYS A 75 15.70 -5.20 1.10
CA LYS A 75 14.97 -4.83 -0.11
C LYS A 75 13.89 -3.80 0.19
N PHE A 76 13.66 -2.90 -0.77
CA PHE A 76 12.49 -2.03 -0.78
C PHE A 76 11.29 -2.79 -1.34
N ILE A 77 10.18 -2.73 -0.62
CA ILE A 77 8.88 -3.26 -1.01
C ILE A 77 7.97 -2.05 -1.23
N ARG A 78 7.33 -1.99 -2.39
CA ARG A 78 6.29 -1.00 -2.70
C ARG A 78 4.93 -1.63 -2.43
N ILE A 79 4.18 -1.03 -1.52
CA ILE A 79 2.83 -1.46 -1.12
C ILE A 79 1.85 -0.50 -1.78
N GLY A 80 1.07 -0.98 -2.75
CA GLY A 80 -0.02 -0.20 -3.34
C GLY A 80 -1.29 -0.34 -2.51
N ILE A 81 -1.98 0.76 -2.26
CA ILE A 81 -3.32 0.76 -1.69
C ILE A 81 -4.29 0.59 -2.86
N ALA A 82 -5.03 -0.52 -2.84
CA ALA A 82 -6.04 -0.78 -3.86
C ALA A 82 -7.18 0.23 -3.71
N ASP A 83 -7.72 0.66 -4.85
CA ASP A 83 -8.98 1.38 -4.84
C ASP A 83 -10.06 0.54 -4.17
N LYS A 84 -10.86 1.21 -3.38
CA LYS A 84 -12.18 0.72 -3.06
C LYS A 84 -13.08 1.83 -3.55
N ASN A 85 -13.98 1.52 -4.50
CA ASN A 85 -14.96 2.49 -4.97
C ASN A 85 -15.95 2.82 -3.85
N ASP A 86 -15.52 3.66 -2.91
CA ASP A 86 -16.26 4.12 -1.76
C ASP A 86 -16.49 5.63 -1.77
N ASN A 87 -16.04 6.31 -2.82
CA ASN A 87 -16.54 7.63 -3.20
C ASN A 87 -17.60 7.44 -4.30
N PRO A 88 -18.91 7.48 -3.99
CA PRO A 88 -19.91 7.53 -5.04
C PRO A 88 -19.78 8.86 -5.80
N PRO A 89 -20.06 8.88 -7.12
CA PRO A 89 -20.01 10.09 -7.89
C PRO A 89 -20.99 11.13 -7.33
N TYR A 90 -20.55 12.39 -7.28
CA TYR A 90 -21.33 13.52 -6.77
C TYR A 90 -21.59 14.52 -7.88
N PHE A 91 -22.72 15.22 -7.78
CA PHE A 91 -23.05 16.33 -8.67
C PHE A 91 -22.61 17.66 -8.05
N ASP A 92 -22.22 18.62 -8.89
CA ASP A 92 -21.81 19.95 -8.42
C ASP A 92 -22.99 20.77 -7.84
N LYS A 93 -24.24 20.39 -8.15
CA LYS A 93 -25.45 21.04 -7.65
C LYS A 93 -26.45 20.00 -7.14
N ASP A 94 -27.15 20.34 -6.08
CA ASP A 94 -28.27 19.56 -5.55
C ASP A 94 -29.51 19.61 -6.48
N LEU A 95 -29.61 20.66 -7.29
CA LEU A 95 -30.69 20.87 -8.24
C LEU A 95 -30.15 21.48 -9.54
N TYR A 96 -30.55 20.91 -10.67
CA TYR A 96 -30.35 21.48 -11.99
C TYR A 96 -31.71 21.80 -12.62
N GLU A 97 -31.93 23.07 -12.95
CA GLU A 97 -33.10 23.54 -13.68
C GLU A 97 -32.66 24.10 -15.03
N ALA A 98 -33.50 23.87 -16.04
CA ALA A 98 -33.32 24.41 -17.38
C ALA A 98 -34.69 24.69 -18.00
N GLU A 99 -34.75 25.70 -18.86
CA GLU A 99 -35.93 26.09 -19.63
C GLU A 99 -35.64 25.94 -21.12
N VAL A 100 -36.64 25.61 -21.91
CA VAL A 100 -36.54 25.42 -23.37
C VAL A 100 -37.77 26.04 -24.04
N ASP A 101 -37.56 26.67 -25.20
CA ASP A 101 -38.66 27.23 -26.00
C ASP A 101 -39.48 26.11 -26.66
N GLU A 102 -40.77 26.36 -26.86
CA GLU A 102 -41.68 25.41 -27.53
C GLU A 102 -41.31 25.19 -29.01
N ASN A 103 -40.61 26.14 -29.62
CA ASN A 103 -40.26 26.13 -31.04
C ASN A 103 -38.81 25.67 -31.31
N GLU A 104 -38.18 24.99 -30.37
CA GLU A 104 -36.80 24.50 -30.56
C GLU A 104 -36.67 23.36 -31.56
N ASP A 105 -35.49 23.30 -32.19
CA ASP A 105 -35.19 22.33 -33.23
C ASP A 105 -35.03 20.90 -32.69
N ILE A 106 -35.25 19.92 -33.56
CA ILE A 106 -35.07 18.50 -33.23
C ILE A 106 -33.57 18.26 -32.91
N GLN A 107 -33.31 17.56 -31.79
CA GLN A 107 -31.97 17.32 -31.20
C GLN A 107 -31.36 18.52 -30.45
N HIS A 108 -32.14 19.55 -30.12
CA HIS A 108 -31.70 20.60 -29.20
C HIS A 108 -31.30 20.00 -27.83
N THR A 109 -30.10 20.35 -27.34
CA THR A 109 -29.62 19.91 -26.02
C THR A 109 -29.99 20.94 -24.97
N VAL A 110 -30.90 20.58 -24.07
CA VAL A 110 -31.45 21.49 -23.05
C VAL A 110 -30.51 21.65 -21.86
N LEU A 111 -29.90 20.55 -21.43
CA LEU A 111 -29.02 20.54 -20.25
C LEU A 111 -28.02 19.40 -20.35
N THR A 112 -26.76 19.71 -20.02
CA THR A 112 -25.72 18.71 -19.77
C THR A 112 -25.37 18.75 -18.29
N VAL A 113 -25.47 17.60 -17.63
CA VAL A 113 -25.04 17.44 -16.23
C VAL A 113 -23.80 16.56 -16.17
N THR A 114 -22.91 16.88 -15.25
CA THR A 114 -21.67 16.13 -15.00
C THR A 114 -21.65 15.75 -13.53
N ALA A 115 -21.43 14.47 -13.26
CA ALA A 115 -21.04 13.99 -11.94
C ALA A 115 -19.53 13.75 -11.92
N LYS A 116 -18.90 14.03 -10.79
CA LYS A 116 -17.48 13.79 -10.55
C LYS A 116 -17.35 12.67 -9.53
N ASP A 117 -16.38 11.80 -9.76
CA ASP A 117 -15.94 10.82 -8.78
C ASP A 117 -14.55 11.26 -8.30
N HIS A 118 -14.26 11.06 -7.02
CA HIS A 118 -12.93 11.28 -6.47
C HIS A 118 -12.03 10.05 -6.62
N ASP A 119 -12.59 8.92 -7.05
CA ASP A 119 -11.84 7.72 -7.43
C ASP A 119 -11.13 7.95 -8.78
N ASP A 120 -9.87 7.53 -8.87
CA ASP A 120 -8.96 7.65 -10.05
C ASP A 120 -9.23 6.56 -11.11
#